data_AF-A0AAU8E6F0-F1
#
_entry.id   AF-A0AAU8E6F0-F1
#
_cell.length_a   1.000
_cell.length_b   1.000
_cell.length_c   1.000
_cell.angle_alpha   90.00
_cell.angle_beta   90.00
_cell.angle_gamma   90.00
#
_symmetry.space_group_name_H-M   'P 1'
#
loop_
_entity.id
_entity.type
_entity.pdbx_description
1 polymer ?
#
loop_
_entity_poly.entity_id
_entity_poly.type
_entity_poly.pdbx_seq_one_letter_code
_entity_poly.pdbx_strand_id
1 'polypeptide(L)'
;MSLRESYAAVVQLLRTQKGLSQGDLSGSLTQTHVSNLELGKSSATVDMSAQLAEALKVEPITLLALAVASHEKRTVREALLASLAQAEDLGLADTLLPTRAQALTRTDVLEARKKWQAVQELKARGFSQSQASKELGIPESTLRRLWHRKMND
;
A
#
# COMPACT_ATOMS: atom_id res chain seq x y z
N MET A 1 18.02 -12.29 14.60
CA MET A 1 17.03 -12.97 13.76
C MET A 1 16.35 -11.92 12.92
N SER A 2 16.21 -12.15 11.62
CA SER A 2 15.40 -11.29 10.76
C SER A 2 13.91 -11.48 11.07
N LEU A 3 13.06 -10.49 10.73
CA LEU A 3 11.60 -10.63 10.87
C LEU A 3 11.07 -11.85 10.12
N ARG A 4 11.71 -12.20 8.99
CA ARG A 4 11.39 -13.41 8.22
C ARG A 4 11.61 -14.68 9.03
N GLU A 5 12.74 -14.81 9.72
CA GLU A 5 13.03 -15.97 10.58
C GLU A 5 12.06 -16.04 11.76
N SER A 6 11.74 -14.90 12.38
CA SER A 6 10.75 -14.83 13.46
C SER A 6 9.35 -15.22 12.98
N TYR A 7 8.94 -14.78 11.80
CA TYR A 7 7.69 -15.17 11.17
C TYR A 7 7.63 -16.68 10.91
N ALA A 8 8.69 -17.23 10.31
CA ALA A 8 8.82 -18.66 10.06
C ALA A 8 8.69 -19.50 11.33
N ALA A 9 9.39 -19.09 12.41
CA ALA A 9 9.33 -19.73 13.71
C ALA A 9 7.93 -19.67 14.33
N VAL A 10 7.22 -18.56 14.19
CA VAL A 10 5.84 -18.41 14.70
C VAL A 10 4.86 -19.28 13.93
N VAL A 11 4.96 -19.36 12.60
CA VAL A 11 4.13 -20.26 11.79
C VAL A 11 4.35 -21.71 12.22
N GLN A 12 5.61 -22.12 12.36
CA GLN A 12 5.96 -23.47 12.82
C GLN A 12 5.44 -23.75 14.25
N LEU A 13 5.55 -22.77 15.15
CA LEU A 13 5.05 -22.86 16.52
C LEU A 13 3.53 -23.07 16.54
N LEU A 14 2.77 -22.22 15.84
CA LEU A 14 1.32 -22.32 15.80
C LEU A 14 0.87 -23.62 15.13
N ARG A 15 1.56 -24.03 14.06
CA ARG A 15 1.28 -25.29 13.37
C ARG A 15 1.47 -26.49 14.30
N THR A 16 2.60 -26.55 15.00
CA THR A 16 2.92 -27.67 15.90
C THR A 16 2.00 -27.70 17.13
N GLN A 17 1.68 -26.54 17.73
CA GLN A 17 0.69 -26.45 18.82
C GLN A 17 -0.71 -26.93 18.42
N LYS A 18 -1.08 -26.77 17.14
CA LYS A 18 -2.37 -27.22 16.60
C LYS A 18 -2.33 -28.64 16.05
N GLY A 19 -1.20 -29.34 16.14
CA GLY A 19 -1.04 -30.71 15.65
C GLY A 19 -1.14 -30.84 14.12
N LEU A 20 -0.87 -29.76 13.39
CA LEU A 20 -1.00 -29.72 11.93
C LEU A 20 0.31 -30.15 11.25
N SER A 21 0.18 -30.86 10.14
CA SER A 21 1.28 -31.11 9.19
C SER A 21 1.49 -29.89 8.28
N GLN A 22 2.64 -29.83 7.59
CA GLN A 22 2.85 -28.81 6.55
C GLN A 22 1.85 -28.96 5.40
N GLY A 23 1.41 -30.20 5.12
CA GLY A 23 0.37 -30.51 4.14
C GLY A 23 -0.97 -29.86 4.48
N ASP A 24 -1.30 -29.77 5.77
CA ASP A 24 -2.55 -29.15 6.23
C ASP A 24 -2.57 -27.63 6.03
N LEU A 25 -1.39 -26.99 5.92
CA LEU A 25 -1.26 -25.58 5.55
C LEU A 25 -1.21 -25.34 4.04
N SER A 26 -1.19 -26.41 3.25
CA SER A 26 -0.92 -26.35 1.80
C SER A 26 -2.17 -26.06 0.94
N GLY A 27 -3.29 -25.61 1.53
CA GLY A 27 -4.58 -25.49 0.83
C GLY A 27 -4.48 -24.71 -0.50
N SER A 28 -3.98 -23.48 -0.45
CA SER A 28 -3.72 -22.60 -1.61
C SER A 28 -2.23 -22.43 -1.94
N LEU A 29 -1.34 -22.94 -1.08
CA LEU A 29 0.12 -22.83 -1.20
C LEU A 29 0.72 -24.21 -1.36
N THR A 30 1.69 -24.39 -2.24
CA THR A 30 2.37 -25.70 -2.33
C THR A 30 3.09 -26.03 -1.03
N GLN A 31 3.12 -27.31 -0.65
CA GLN A 31 3.85 -27.79 0.53
C GLN A 31 5.32 -27.35 0.53
N THR A 32 5.95 -27.27 -0.66
CA THR A 32 7.30 -26.75 -0.84
C THR A 32 7.43 -25.27 -0.45
N HIS A 33 6.42 -24.44 -0.77
CA HIS A 33 6.40 -23.04 -0.34
C HIS A 33 6.23 -22.90 1.17
N VAL A 34 5.37 -23.72 1.78
CA VAL A 34 5.21 -23.76 3.25
C VAL A 34 6.53 -24.17 3.92
N SER A 35 7.20 -25.20 3.40
CA SER A 35 8.50 -25.66 3.92
C SER A 35 9.60 -24.59 3.79
N ASN A 36 9.72 -23.96 2.62
CA ASN A 36 10.68 -22.86 2.42
C ASN A 36 10.40 -21.66 3.32
N LEU A 37 9.12 -21.38 3.58
CA LEU A 37 8.69 -20.31 4.47
C LEU A 37 9.03 -20.63 5.93
N GLU A 38 8.75 -21.84 6.42
CA GLU A 38 9.11 -22.28 7.78
C GLU A 38 10.64 -22.35 7.99
N LEU A 39 11.42 -22.53 6.92
CA LEU A 39 12.88 -22.47 6.95
C LEU A 39 13.44 -21.04 6.81
N GLY A 40 12.59 -20.01 6.69
CA GLY A 40 13.02 -18.63 6.47
C GLY A 40 13.69 -18.37 5.11
N LYS A 41 13.55 -19.29 4.14
CA LYS A 41 14.14 -19.18 2.80
C LYS A 41 13.33 -18.28 1.87
N SER A 42 12.05 -18.03 2.17
CA SER A 42 11.17 -17.11 1.44
C SER A 42 10.49 -16.12 2.38
N SER A 43 10.07 -14.96 1.83
CA SER A 43 9.23 -13.99 2.57
C SER A 43 7.77 -14.23 2.21
N ALA A 44 6.88 -14.15 3.20
CA ALA A 44 5.44 -14.20 2.95
C ALA A 44 4.95 -12.87 2.34
N THR A 45 4.08 -12.96 1.33
CA THR A 45 3.28 -11.80 0.91
C THR A 45 2.13 -11.59 1.91
N VAL A 46 1.46 -10.43 1.86
CA VAL A 46 0.29 -10.15 2.71
C VAL A 46 -0.82 -11.20 2.48
N ASP A 47 -1.09 -11.56 1.22
CA ASP A 47 -2.09 -12.59 0.87
C ASP A 47 -1.72 -13.97 1.42
N MET A 48 -0.43 -14.33 1.36
CA MET A 48 0.07 -15.59 1.95
C MET A 48 -0.10 -15.59 3.47
N SER A 49 0.18 -14.46 4.13
CA SER A 49 -0.04 -14.35 5.57
C SER A 49 -1.50 -14.50 5.96
N ALA A 50 -2.43 -13.97 5.16
CA ALA A 50 -3.86 -14.16 5.38
C ALA A 50 -4.27 -15.64 5.22
N GLN A 51 -3.84 -16.31 4.15
CA GLN A 51 -4.13 -17.73 3.90
C GLN A 51 -3.55 -18.64 4.99
N LEU A 52 -2.31 -18.37 5.44
CA LEU A 52 -1.70 -19.12 6.53
C LEU A 52 -2.43 -18.91 7.86
N ALA A 53 -2.84 -17.69 8.17
CA ALA A 53 -3.61 -17.40 9.36
C ALA A 53 -4.96 -18.13 9.35
N GLU A 54 -5.65 -18.16 8.21
CA GLU A 54 -6.88 -18.93 8.01
C GLU A 54 -6.66 -20.44 8.24
N ALA A 55 -5.64 -21.03 7.62
CA ALA A 55 -5.29 -22.44 7.82
C ALA A 55 -4.93 -22.76 9.28
N LEU A 56 -4.28 -21.81 9.96
CA LEU A 56 -3.96 -21.89 11.38
C LEU A 56 -5.15 -21.54 12.29
N LYS A 57 -6.31 -21.16 11.74
CA LYS A 57 -7.51 -20.73 12.49
C LYS A 57 -7.17 -19.63 13.51
N VAL A 58 -6.49 -18.58 13.04
CA VAL A 58 -6.18 -17.37 13.79
C VAL A 58 -6.42 -16.15 12.90
N GLU A 59 -6.64 -14.98 13.51
CA GLU A 59 -6.70 -13.73 12.76
C GLU A 59 -5.32 -13.38 12.14
N PRO A 60 -5.26 -12.83 10.91
CA PRO A 60 -4.00 -12.42 10.28
C PRO A 60 -3.19 -11.44 11.12
N ILE A 61 -3.87 -10.51 11.80
CA ILE A 61 -3.22 -9.56 12.71
C ILE A 61 -2.55 -10.27 13.89
N THR A 62 -3.14 -11.35 14.41
CA THR A 62 -2.56 -12.14 15.50
C THR A 62 -1.28 -12.83 15.04
N LEU A 63 -1.27 -13.41 13.84
CA LEU A 63 -0.07 -14.03 13.28
C LEU A 63 1.07 -13.01 13.12
N LEU A 64 0.77 -11.84 12.54
CA LEU A 64 1.76 -10.77 12.36
C LEU A 64 2.24 -10.19 13.70
N ALA A 65 1.35 -9.99 14.66
CA ALA A 65 1.70 -9.49 15.99
C ALA A 65 2.63 -10.46 16.73
N LEU A 66 2.38 -11.78 16.64
CA LEU A 66 3.27 -12.80 17.20
C LEU A 66 4.66 -12.78 16.52
N ALA A 67 4.70 -12.64 15.19
CA ALA A 67 5.95 -12.56 14.44
C ALA A 67 6.78 -11.32 14.81
N VAL A 68 6.13 -10.15 14.91
CA VAL A 68 6.76 -8.89 15.32
C VAL A 68 7.23 -8.96 16.77
N ALA A 69 6.40 -9.46 17.69
CA ALA A 69 6.76 -9.63 19.10
C ALA A 69 7.96 -10.57 19.28
N SER A 70 7.99 -11.69 18.54
CA SER A 70 9.13 -12.61 18.47
C SER A 70 10.40 -11.94 17.95
N HIS A 71 10.29 -11.12 16.90
CA HIS A 71 11.43 -10.40 16.31
C HIS A 71 12.01 -9.36 17.27
N GLU A 72 11.15 -8.59 17.92
CA GLU A 72 11.51 -7.50 18.82
C GLU A 72 11.79 -7.96 20.26
N LYS A 73 11.66 -9.27 20.53
CA LYS A 73 11.87 -9.89 21.85
C LYS A 73 10.99 -9.28 22.95
N ARG A 74 9.75 -8.96 22.61
CA ARG A 74 8.73 -8.49 23.56
C ARG A 74 7.53 -9.43 23.56
N THR A 75 6.65 -9.26 24.54
CA THR A 75 5.40 -10.03 24.57
C THR A 75 4.45 -9.55 23.48
N VAL A 76 3.59 -10.44 22.98
CA VAL A 76 2.54 -10.06 22.02
C VAL A 76 1.59 -8.99 22.58
N ARG A 77 1.39 -8.99 23.90
CA ARG A 77 0.58 -7.97 24.61
C ARG A 77 1.20 -6.58 24.45
N GLU A 78 2.50 -6.44 24.73
CA GLU A 78 3.21 -5.16 24.58
C GLU A 78 3.21 -4.68 23.13
N ALA A 79 3.36 -5.60 22.17
CA ALA A 79 3.30 -5.26 20.75
C ALA A 79 1.94 -4.71 20.33
N LEU A 80 0.85 -5.38 20.72
CA LEU A 80 -0.50 -4.95 20.37
C LEU A 80 -0.89 -3.62 21.03
N LEU A 81 -0.56 -3.42 22.31
CA LEU A 81 -0.84 -2.16 23.01
C LEU A 81 -0.08 -0.98 22.38
N ALA A 82 1.20 -1.17 22.03
CA ALA A 82 1.98 -0.14 21.38
C ALA A 82 1.44 0.20 19.97
N SER A 83 1.04 -0.81 19.20
CA SER A 83 0.43 -0.61 17.88
C SER A 83 -0.92 0.10 17.96
N LEU A 84 -1.73 -0.20 18.99
CA LEU A 84 -3.01 0.49 19.22
C LEU A 84 -2.77 1.96 19.58
N ALA A 85 -1.86 2.25 20.52
CA ALA A 85 -1.50 3.62 20.87
C ALA A 85 -0.99 4.42 19.65
N GLN A 86 -0.19 3.79 18.78
CA GLN A 86 0.24 4.44 17.54
C GLN A 86 -0.92 4.72 16.58
N ALA A 87 -1.90 3.81 16.47
CA ALA A 87 -3.09 4.05 15.65
C ALA A 87 -3.97 5.18 16.22
N GLU A 88 -4.06 5.30 17.54
CA GLU A 88 -4.73 6.41 18.25
C GLU A 88 -4.02 7.74 17.98
N ASP A 89 -2.69 7.80 18.10
CA ASP A 89 -1.88 8.99 17.82
C ASP A 89 -2.03 9.47 16.36
N LEU A 90 -2.22 8.53 15.43
CA LEU A 90 -2.51 8.83 14.02
C LEU A 90 -3.96 9.28 13.77
N GLY A 91 -4.85 9.17 14.76
CA GLY A 91 -6.29 9.42 14.61
C GLY A 91 -7.00 8.36 13.75
N LEU A 92 -6.41 7.17 13.63
CA LEU A 92 -6.88 6.10 12.75
C LEU A 92 -7.50 4.90 13.48
N ALA A 93 -7.42 4.85 14.81
CA ALA A 93 -7.92 3.72 15.61
C ALA A 93 -9.40 3.38 15.37
N ASP A 94 -10.25 4.40 15.23
CA ASP A 94 -11.70 4.25 15.02
C ASP A 94 -12.17 4.66 13.62
N THR A 95 -11.23 4.83 12.68
CA THR A 95 -11.51 5.34 11.34
C THR A 95 -11.56 4.19 10.32
N LEU A 96 -12.58 4.17 9.46
CA LEU A 96 -12.62 3.25 8.33
C LEU A 96 -11.54 3.63 7.30
N LEU A 97 -10.58 2.74 7.11
CA LEU A 97 -9.44 2.94 6.19
C LEU A 97 -9.84 2.72 4.71
N PRO A 98 -9.18 3.41 3.77
CA PRO A 98 -9.45 3.23 2.34
C PRO A 98 -9.05 1.83 1.85
N THR A 99 -9.90 1.20 1.03
CA THR A 99 -9.63 -0.13 0.42
C THR A 99 -8.93 -0.06 -0.93
N ARG A 100 -8.75 1.16 -1.48
CA ARG A 100 -8.02 1.40 -2.73
C ARG A 100 -7.12 2.59 -2.55
N ALA A 101 -5.91 2.50 -3.10
CA ALA A 101 -5.02 3.64 -3.20
C ALA A 101 -5.72 4.74 -4.01
N GLN A 102 -5.78 5.94 -3.46
CA GLN A 102 -6.22 7.10 -4.22
C GLN A 102 -5.10 7.47 -5.19
N ALA A 103 -5.46 7.74 -6.44
CA ALA A 103 -4.50 8.24 -7.41
C ALA A 103 -3.95 9.56 -6.87
N LEU A 104 -2.69 9.55 -6.45
CA LEU A 104 -1.94 10.78 -6.19
C LEU A 104 -1.81 11.48 -7.54
N THR A 105 -2.74 12.38 -7.84
CA THR A 105 -2.59 13.29 -8.96
C THR A 105 -1.37 14.14 -8.62
N ARG A 106 -0.22 13.85 -9.26
CA ARG A 106 1.00 14.63 -9.09
C ARG A 106 0.62 16.10 -9.28
N THR A 107 1.00 16.95 -8.34
CA THR A 107 0.70 18.40 -8.35
C THR A 107 1.01 19.03 -9.71
N ASP A 108 2.07 18.57 -10.35
CA ASP A 108 2.54 18.97 -11.68
C ASP A 108 1.49 18.72 -12.78
N VAL A 109 0.74 17.62 -12.69
CA VAL A 109 -0.33 17.25 -13.63
C VAL A 109 -1.57 18.11 -13.41
N LEU A 110 -1.89 18.44 -12.15
CA LEU A 110 -2.98 19.37 -11.83
C LEU A 110 -2.68 20.78 -12.33
N GLU A 111 -1.47 21.27 -12.10
CA GLU A 111 -1.06 22.59 -12.57
C GLU A 111 -0.97 22.66 -14.11
N ALA A 112 -0.49 21.60 -14.77
CA ALA A 112 -0.52 21.52 -16.23
C ALA A 112 -1.95 21.50 -16.79
N ARG A 113 -2.88 20.79 -16.12
CA ARG A 113 -4.29 20.73 -16.51
C ARG A 113 -5.00 22.06 -16.32
N LYS A 114 -4.78 22.75 -15.20
CA LYS A 114 -5.32 24.10 -14.94
C LYS A 114 -4.84 25.08 -16.00
N LYS A 115 -3.54 25.08 -16.31
CA LYS A 115 -2.96 25.94 -17.36
C LYS A 115 -3.57 25.64 -18.73
N TRP A 116 -3.76 24.36 -19.08
CA TRP A 116 -4.42 24.00 -20.33
C TRP A 116 -5.87 24.47 -20.37
N GLN A 117 -6.63 24.27 -19.29
CA GLN A 117 -8.03 24.71 -19.20
C GLN A 117 -8.17 26.22 -19.38
N ALA A 118 -7.33 27.01 -18.70
CA ALA A 118 -7.33 28.47 -18.82
C ALA A 118 -7.03 28.93 -20.27
N VAL A 119 -6.10 28.25 -20.96
CA VAL A 119 -5.81 28.52 -22.38
C VAL A 119 -7.00 28.20 -23.28
N GLN A 120 -7.67 27.06 -23.08
CA GLN A 120 -8.84 26.69 -23.87
C GLN A 120 -10.05 27.61 -23.62
N GLU A 121 -10.21 28.11 -22.39
CA GLU A 121 -11.26 29.05 -22.05
C GLU A 121 -11.08 30.40 -22.77
N LEU A 122 -9.86 30.95 -22.77
CA LEU A 122 -9.57 32.19 -23.52
C LEU A 122 -9.73 32.00 -25.04
N LYS A 123 -9.34 30.84 -25.56
CA LYS A 123 -9.59 30.47 -26.96
C LYS A 123 -11.08 30.44 -27.29
N ALA A 124 -11.90 29.84 -26.42
CA ALA A 124 -13.35 29.81 -26.59
C ALA A 124 -13.98 31.22 -26.54
N ARG A 125 -13.39 32.12 -25.75
CA ARG A 125 -13.77 33.55 -25.68
C ARG A 125 -13.30 34.39 -26.88
N GLY A 126 -12.63 33.78 -27.87
CA GLY A 126 -12.22 34.44 -29.11
C GLY A 126 -10.91 35.23 -29.03
N PHE A 127 -10.11 35.04 -27.97
CA PHE A 127 -8.81 35.70 -27.85
C PHE A 127 -7.82 35.19 -28.90
N SER A 128 -6.93 36.05 -29.37
CA SER A 128 -5.75 35.63 -30.14
C SER A 128 -4.67 35.06 -29.21
N GLN A 129 -3.76 34.24 -29.75
CA GLN A 129 -2.67 33.62 -28.97
C GLN A 129 -1.81 34.66 -28.22
N SER A 130 -1.54 35.80 -28.84
CA SER A 130 -0.75 36.88 -28.23
C SER A 130 -1.50 37.56 -27.07
N GLN A 131 -2.81 37.78 -27.20
CA GLN A 131 -3.62 38.33 -26.12
C GLN A 131 -3.75 37.36 -24.95
N ALA A 132 -3.99 36.07 -25.23
CA ALA A 132 -4.07 35.04 -24.20
C ALA A 132 -2.74 34.82 -23.47
N SER A 133 -1.59 35.05 -24.15
CA SER A 133 -0.26 34.91 -23.54
C SER A 133 0.00 36.02 -22.53
N LYS A 134 -0.41 37.25 -22.87
CA LYS A 134 -0.35 38.39 -21.96
C LYS A 134 -1.32 38.25 -20.79
N GLU A 135 -2.55 37.79 -21.05
CA GLU A 135 -3.58 37.61 -20.03
C GLU A 135 -3.21 36.54 -18.98
N LEU A 136 -2.66 35.41 -19.42
CA LEU A 136 -2.29 34.30 -18.53
C LEU A 136 -0.87 34.43 -17.96
N GLY A 137 -0.09 35.43 -18.40
CA GLY A 137 1.31 35.62 -17.97
C GLY A 137 2.23 34.44 -18.31
N ILE A 138 1.91 33.64 -19.33
CA ILE A 138 2.71 32.48 -19.75
C ILE A 138 3.48 32.78 -21.05
N PRO A 139 4.69 32.22 -21.24
CA PRO A 139 5.46 32.39 -22.48
C PRO A 139 4.66 31.94 -23.71
N GLU A 140 4.79 32.67 -24.81
CA GLU A 140 4.04 32.41 -26.05
C GLU A 140 4.32 31.00 -26.62
N SER A 141 5.53 30.47 -26.40
CA SER A 141 5.90 29.09 -26.72
C SER A 141 5.10 28.05 -25.92
N THR A 142 4.86 28.31 -24.63
CA THR A 142 4.07 27.45 -23.75
C THR A 142 2.60 27.53 -24.09
N LEU A 143 2.09 28.74 -24.39
CA LEU A 143 0.72 28.94 -24.80
C LEU A 143 0.42 28.24 -26.14
N ARG A 144 1.27 28.44 -27.15
CA ARG A 144 1.11 27.80 -28.46
C ARG A 144 1.04 26.28 -28.34
N ARG A 145 1.88 25.67 -27.49
CA ARG A 145 1.84 24.23 -27.22
C ARG A 145 0.50 23.81 -26.60
N LEU A 146 -0.02 24.56 -25.62
CA LEU A 146 -1.29 24.26 -24.96
C LEU A 146 -2.53 24.56 -25.83
N TRP A 147 -2.41 25.48 -26.79
CA TRP A 147 -3.48 25.90 -27.70
C TRP A 147 -3.95 24.79 -28.65
N HIS A 148 -3.02 23.92 -29.06
CA HIS A 148 -3.25 22.82 -29.99
C HIS A 148 -3.29 21.44 -29.33
N ARG A 149 -2.94 21.33 -28.04
CA ARG A 149 -2.97 20.06 -27.30
C ARG A 149 -4.41 19.60 -27.05
N LYS A 150 -4.71 18.33 -27.34
CA LYS A 150 -5.97 17.66 -26.97
C LYS A 150 -5.80 17.00 -25.59
N MET A 151 -6.88 16.93 -24.80
CA MET A 151 -6.88 16.52 -23.38
C MET A 151 -6.43 15.06 -23.10
N ASN A 152 -6.00 14.30 -24.11
CA ASN A 152 -5.78 12.85 -23.99
C ASN A 152 -4.30 12.42 -23.96
N ASP A 153 -3.38 13.33 -23.62
CA ASP A 153 -1.97 13.02 -23.29
C ASP A 153 -1.64 13.50 -21.87
#